data_AF-Q5DCD9-F1
#
_entry.id   AF-Q5DCD9-F1
#
_cell.length_a   1.000
_cell.length_b   1.000
_cell.length_c   1.000
_cell.angle_alpha   90.00
_cell.angle_beta   90.00
_cell.angle_gamma   90.00
#
_symmetry.space_group_name_H-M   'P 1'
#
loop_
_entity.id
_entity.type
_entity.pdbx_description
1 polymer ?
#
loop_
_entity_poly.entity_id
_entity_poly.type
_entity_poly.pdbx_seq_one_letter_code
_entity_poly.pdbx_strand_id
1 'polypeptide(L)'
;MFLLSLGVSVKMNILLFLPAFLIVLVWHKGLLETIGHLCECFVVQLAVGTPFLFHNSWAYLSSAFNFSRQFMYKWTVNWRFLPESIFLDRQFHLILLIFHLCLLLIFFVKFIRSRGGLWNYLCIFDPERNPKFDPAAVLYPMFVCNFVGVVVSRSLHYQFYIWYFHTIPYLLWCVKSFSTPVKLLILGLIEISWNTYPSTIWSSGLLNLCHLTLLVGLIMGSVPIKSISHCVKKESINNNSTHTPSKIHPHKKVSKPPRTGGKHKQA
;
A
#
# COMPACT_ATOMS: atom_id res chain seq x y z
N MET A 1 -12.25 -7.01 10.63
CA MET A 1 -11.93 -5.57 10.75
C MET A 1 -11.71 -5.14 12.21
N PHE A 2 -12.12 -5.99 13.15
CA PHE A 2 -12.02 -5.88 14.60
C PHE A 2 -10.76 -5.19 15.17
N LEU A 3 -9.55 -5.73 14.91
CA LEU A 3 -8.31 -5.21 15.51
C LEU A 3 -8.00 -3.77 15.08
N LEU A 4 -8.29 -3.42 13.82
CA LEU A 4 -8.15 -2.05 13.34
C LEU A 4 -9.10 -1.12 14.10
N SER A 5 -10.34 -1.55 14.31
CA SER A 5 -11.34 -0.79 15.08
C SER A 5 -10.89 -0.58 16.52
N LEU A 6 -10.43 -1.63 17.21
CA LEU A 6 -9.87 -1.48 18.57
C LEU A 6 -8.68 -0.53 18.61
N GLY A 7 -7.79 -0.60 17.61
CA GLY A 7 -6.68 0.34 17.48
C GLY A 7 -7.12 1.79 17.36
N VAL A 8 -8.15 2.07 16.55
CA VAL A 8 -8.74 3.42 16.42
C VAL A 8 -9.31 3.91 17.76
N SER A 9 -9.93 3.02 18.55
CA SER A 9 -10.46 3.38 19.88
C SER A 9 -9.36 3.74 20.89
N VAL A 10 -8.14 3.21 20.73
CA VAL A 10 -6.98 3.60 21.54
C VAL A 10 -6.34 4.89 21.02
N LYS A 11 -6.11 4.98 19.70
CA LYS A 11 -5.47 6.13 19.08
C LYS A 11 -5.95 6.35 17.65
N MET A 12 -6.41 7.57 17.38
CA MET A 12 -6.96 7.97 16.09
C MET A 12 -5.92 7.97 14.93
N ASN A 13 -4.62 7.93 15.22
CA ASN A 13 -3.57 7.86 14.19
C ASN A 13 -3.69 6.61 13.31
N ILE A 14 -4.34 5.55 13.80
CA ILE A 14 -4.61 4.33 13.03
C ILE A 14 -5.48 4.64 11.79
N LEU A 15 -6.25 5.74 11.79
CA LEU A 15 -6.98 6.19 10.61
C LEU A 15 -6.06 6.58 9.44
N LEU A 16 -4.78 6.88 9.67
CA LEU A 16 -3.82 7.14 8.59
C LEU A 16 -3.60 5.91 7.68
N PHE A 17 -3.91 4.71 8.15
CA PHE A 17 -3.86 3.48 7.34
C PHE A 17 -5.17 3.22 6.59
N LEU A 18 -6.28 3.88 6.97
CA LEU A 18 -7.63 3.57 6.50
C LEU A 18 -7.77 3.66 4.97
N PRO A 19 -7.28 4.71 4.26
CA PRO A 19 -7.41 4.77 2.80
C PRO A 19 -6.78 3.56 2.12
N ALA A 20 -5.55 3.21 2.48
CA ALA A 20 -4.87 2.04 1.94
C ALA A 20 -5.55 0.72 2.32
N PHE A 21 -6.02 0.60 3.56
CA PHE A 21 -6.71 -0.59 4.03
C PHE A 21 -8.00 -0.84 3.23
N LEU A 22 -8.79 0.20 2.96
CA LEU A 22 -10.00 0.11 2.13
C LEU A 22 -9.67 -0.35 0.70
N ILE A 23 -8.61 0.21 0.11
CA ILE A 23 -8.18 -0.14 -1.25
C ILE A 23 -7.78 -1.62 -1.34
N VAL A 24 -7.02 -2.09 -0.35
CA VAL A 24 -6.60 -3.49 -0.27
C VAL A 24 -7.80 -4.41 -0.02
N LEU A 25 -8.74 -4.00 0.83
CA LEU A 25 -9.92 -4.79 1.16
C LEU A 25 -10.84 -4.95 -0.05
N VAL A 26 -11.13 -3.86 -0.76
CA VAL A 26 -11.90 -3.89 -2.01
C VAL A 26 -11.23 -4.79 -3.03
N TRP A 27 -9.90 -4.75 -3.16
CA TRP A 27 -9.17 -5.62 -4.08
C TRP A 27 -9.28 -7.12 -3.77
N HIS A 28 -9.21 -7.50 -2.49
CA HIS A 28 -9.16 -8.91 -2.06
C HIS A 28 -10.52 -9.53 -1.78
N LYS A 29 -11.49 -8.73 -1.34
CA LYS A 29 -12.79 -9.17 -0.81
C LYS A 29 -13.98 -8.63 -1.61
N GLY A 30 -13.75 -7.61 -2.44
CA GLY A 30 -14.82 -6.95 -3.17
C GLY A 30 -15.56 -5.90 -2.36
N LEU A 31 -16.45 -5.18 -3.04
CA LEU A 31 -17.13 -4.02 -2.48
C LEU A 31 -18.14 -4.41 -1.40
N LEU A 32 -18.93 -5.47 -1.62
CA LEU A 32 -19.98 -5.89 -0.71
C LEU A 32 -19.42 -6.40 0.62
N GLU A 33 -18.41 -7.27 0.59
CA GLU A 33 -17.73 -7.74 1.80
C GLU A 33 -17.01 -6.58 2.52
N THR A 34 -16.44 -5.62 1.78
CA THR A 34 -15.85 -4.41 2.37
C THR A 34 -16.87 -3.62 3.17
N ILE A 35 -18.10 -3.45 2.65
CA ILE A 35 -19.19 -2.79 3.37
C ILE A 35 -19.55 -3.61 4.63
N GLY A 36 -19.65 -4.93 4.54
CA GLY A 36 -19.90 -5.80 5.69
C GLY A 36 -18.84 -5.64 6.80
N HIS A 37 -17.56 -5.56 6.42
CA HIS A 37 -16.47 -5.29 7.37
C HIS A 37 -16.55 -3.88 7.97
N LEU A 38 -16.94 -2.87 7.18
CA LEU A 38 -17.15 -1.51 7.72
C LEU A 38 -18.24 -1.48 8.79
N CYS A 39 -19.31 -2.25 8.60
CA CYS A 39 -20.34 -2.44 9.61
C CYS A 39 -19.77 -3.10 10.89
N GLU A 40 -18.91 -4.12 10.75
CA GLU A 40 -18.19 -4.73 11.88
C GLU A 40 -17.38 -3.68 12.67
N CYS A 41 -16.66 -2.79 11.98
CA CYS A 41 -15.95 -1.68 12.61
C CYS A 41 -16.89 -0.76 13.38
N PHE A 42 -18.02 -0.39 12.79
CA PHE A 42 -19.02 0.47 13.42
C PHE A 42 -19.60 -0.16 14.68
N VAL A 43 -19.94 -1.45 14.65
CA VAL A 43 -20.42 -2.20 15.82
C VAL A 43 -19.39 -2.20 16.95
N VAL A 44 -18.11 -2.41 16.65
CA VAL A 44 -17.05 -2.35 17.68
C VAL A 44 -16.94 -0.95 18.29
N GLN A 45 -17.01 0.12 17.49
CA GLN A 45 -16.97 1.49 18.02
C GLN A 45 -18.19 1.79 18.89
N LEU A 46 -19.38 1.33 18.51
CA LEU A 46 -20.58 1.45 19.34
C LEU A 46 -20.42 0.68 20.65
N ALA A 47 -19.94 -0.56 20.60
CA ALA A 47 -19.74 -1.39 21.78
C ALA A 47 -18.74 -0.75 22.78
N VAL A 48 -17.59 -0.28 22.29
CA VAL A 48 -16.58 0.41 23.13
C VAL A 48 -17.09 1.76 23.62
N GLY A 49 -17.83 2.50 22.78
CA GLY A 49 -18.39 3.82 23.11
C GLY A 49 -19.62 3.78 24.00
N THR A 50 -20.28 2.62 24.14
CA THR A 50 -21.56 2.42 24.84
C THR A 50 -21.67 3.12 26.20
N PRO A 51 -20.74 2.92 27.16
CA PRO A 51 -20.87 3.54 28.49
C PRO A 51 -20.84 5.08 28.43
N PHE A 52 -20.15 5.65 27.44
CA PHE A 52 -20.03 7.09 27.27
C PHE A 52 -21.22 7.67 26.49
N LEU A 53 -21.69 6.95 25.47
CA LEU A 53 -22.83 7.35 24.64
C LEU A 53 -24.13 7.43 25.44
N PHE A 54 -24.36 6.48 26.35
CA PHE A 54 -25.55 6.50 27.22
C PHE A 54 -25.48 7.53 28.34
N HIS A 55 -24.27 7.90 28.79
CA HIS A 55 -24.11 8.89 29.85
C HIS A 55 -24.13 10.33 29.31
N ASN A 56 -23.33 10.62 28.29
CA ASN A 56 -23.27 11.92 27.64
C ASN A 56 -22.67 11.80 26.22
N SER A 57 -23.54 11.52 25.25
CA SER A 57 -23.16 11.34 23.85
C SER A 57 -22.46 12.55 23.24
N TRP A 58 -22.92 13.76 23.55
CA TRP A 58 -22.34 14.99 23.00
C TRP A 58 -20.92 15.23 23.52
N ALA A 59 -20.71 15.10 24.83
CA ALA A 59 -19.38 15.24 25.43
C ALA A 59 -18.41 14.17 24.92
N TYR A 60 -18.88 12.93 24.76
CA TYR A 60 -18.09 11.85 24.20
C TYR A 60 -17.66 12.14 22.76
N LEU A 61 -18.61 12.45 21.86
CA LEU A 61 -18.31 12.67 20.43
C LEU A 61 -17.41 13.91 20.22
N SER A 62 -17.70 15.01 20.90
CA SER A 62 -16.88 16.24 20.80
C SER A 62 -15.46 16.07 21.37
N SER A 63 -15.29 15.20 22.38
CA SER A 63 -13.98 14.90 22.97
C SER A 63 -13.20 13.87 22.17
N ALA A 64 -13.87 12.85 21.64
CA ALA A 64 -13.26 11.81 20.80
C ALA A 64 -12.71 12.41 19.50
N PHE A 65 -13.45 13.35 18.89
CA PHE A 65 -13.09 14.01 17.64
C PHE A 65 -12.89 15.51 17.83
N ASN A 66 -11.93 15.89 18.67
CA ASN A 66 -11.64 17.30 18.92
C ASN A 66 -10.79 17.92 17.80
N PHE A 67 -11.44 18.33 16.71
CA PHE A 67 -10.80 18.97 15.56
C PHE A 67 -10.28 20.38 15.84
N SER A 68 -10.74 21.02 16.92
CA SER A 68 -10.25 22.34 17.34
C SER A 68 -8.91 22.27 18.07
N ARG A 69 -8.50 21.08 18.55
CA ARG A 69 -7.24 20.92 19.29
C ARG A 69 -6.05 21.22 18.39
N GLN A 70 -5.20 22.13 18.86
CA GLN A 70 -3.93 22.47 18.22
C GLN A 70 -2.79 22.10 19.15
N PHE A 71 -1.76 21.43 18.61
CA PHE A 71 -0.53 21.18 19.36
C PHE A 71 0.29 22.46 19.45
N MET A 72 0.98 22.65 20.57
CA MET A 72 1.80 23.84 20.80
C MET A 72 2.99 23.85 19.83
N TYR A 73 3.22 25.01 19.21
CA TYR A 73 4.32 25.20 18.26
C TYR A 73 5.69 24.86 18.86
N LYS A 74 5.90 25.07 20.17
CA LYS A 74 7.17 24.73 20.85
C LYS A 74 7.53 23.23 20.82
N TRP A 75 6.56 22.35 20.66
CA TRP A 75 6.75 20.90 20.71
C TRP A 75 6.73 20.23 19.34
N THR A 76 6.58 21.00 18.26
CA THR A 76 6.49 20.43 16.92
C THR A 76 7.87 20.10 16.37
N VAL A 77 8.10 18.83 16.05
CA VAL A 77 9.29 18.40 15.31
C VAL A 77 9.13 18.68 13.82
N ASN A 78 7.89 18.61 13.31
CA ASN A 78 7.58 18.94 11.92
C ASN A 78 7.35 20.44 11.73
N TRP A 79 7.77 21.01 10.60
CA TRP A 79 7.56 22.41 10.22
C TRP A 79 8.09 23.46 11.23
N ARG A 80 9.04 23.11 12.10
CA ARG A 80 9.63 24.03 13.12
C ARG A 80 10.45 25.17 12.50
N PHE A 81 10.79 25.06 11.22
CA PHE A 81 11.44 26.13 10.48
C PHE A 81 10.47 27.22 10.02
N LEU A 82 9.16 26.98 10.07
CA LEU A 82 8.15 27.98 9.72
C LEU A 82 7.86 28.90 10.90
N PRO A 83 7.66 30.21 10.70
CA PRO A 83 7.15 31.12 11.72
C PRO A 83 5.86 30.62 12.36
N GLU A 84 5.68 30.87 13.66
CA GLU A 84 4.50 30.44 14.43
C GLU A 84 3.19 30.99 13.85
N SER A 85 3.21 32.22 13.32
CA SER A 85 2.05 32.83 12.67
C SER A 85 1.56 32.04 11.46
N ILE A 86 2.47 31.48 10.66
CA ILE A 86 2.15 30.64 9.51
C ILE A 86 1.72 29.25 9.99
N PHE A 87 2.40 28.71 11.00
CA PHE A 87 2.10 27.39 11.55
C PHE A 87 0.68 27.29 12.14
N LEU A 88 0.21 28.35 12.79
CA LEU A 88 -1.12 28.42 13.39
C LEU A 88 -2.21 28.85 12.41
N ASP A 89 -1.84 29.26 11.20
CA ASP A 89 -2.78 29.74 10.20
C ASP A 89 -3.69 28.61 9.66
N ARG A 90 -4.96 28.95 9.44
CA ARG A 90 -5.96 28.00 8.94
C ARG A 90 -5.76 27.68 7.47
N GLN A 91 -5.26 28.62 6.66
CA GLN A 91 -4.99 28.37 5.25
C GLN A 91 -3.84 27.38 5.10
N PHE A 92 -2.79 27.53 5.90
CA PHE A 92 -1.69 26.55 5.94
C PHE A 92 -2.20 25.13 6.25
N HIS A 93 -3.10 24.98 7.23
CA HIS A 93 -3.71 23.68 7.53
C HIS A 93 -4.51 23.11 6.36
N LEU A 94 -5.30 23.94 5.66
CA LEU A 94 -6.06 23.53 4.47
C LEU A 94 -5.14 23.13 3.30
N ILE A 95 -4.05 23.88 3.08
CA ILE A 95 -3.05 23.55 2.06
C ILE A 95 -2.42 22.19 2.33
N LEU A 96 -2.04 21.91 3.58
CA LEU A 96 -1.53 20.59 3.97
C LEU A 96 -2.58 19.50 3.75
N LEU A 97 -3.86 19.75 4.07
CA LEU A 97 -4.92 18.77 3.82
C LEU A 97 -5.10 18.47 2.33
N ILE A 98 -5.14 19.50 1.47
CA ILE A 98 -5.23 19.33 0.01
C ILE A 98 -4.01 18.57 -0.49
N PHE A 99 -2.82 18.93 -0.03
CA PHE A 99 -1.58 18.25 -0.41
C PHE A 99 -1.58 16.77 0.01
N HIS A 100 -2.08 16.46 1.20
CA HIS A 100 -2.26 15.08 1.68
C HIS A 100 -3.18 14.29 0.75
N LEU A 101 -4.36 14.84 0.40
CA LEU A 101 -5.31 14.19 -0.51
C LEU A 101 -4.72 13.97 -1.91
N CYS A 102 -3.97 14.94 -2.44
CA CYS A 102 -3.27 14.81 -3.72
C CYS A 102 -2.24 13.67 -3.69
N LEU A 103 -1.43 13.57 -2.62
CA LEU A 103 -0.46 12.49 -2.48
C LEU A 103 -1.14 11.12 -2.36
N LEU A 104 -2.23 11.02 -1.59
CA LEU A 104 -3.02 9.79 -1.51
C LEU A 104 -3.57 9.39 -2.88
N LEU A 105 -4.07 10.35 -3.66
CA LEU A 105 -4.57 10.11 -5.01
C LEU A 105 -3.45 9.59 -5.94
N ILE A 106 -2.25 10.19 -5.88
CA ILE A 106 -1.09 9.73 -6.67
C ILE A 106 -0.77 8.26 -6.35
N PHE A 107 -0.67 7.91 -5.07
CA PHE A 107 -0.37 6.53 -4.67
C PHE A 107 -1.52 5.56 -4.96
N PHE A 108 -2.77 6.00 -4.88
CA PHE A 108 -3.93 5.22 -5.25
C PHE A 108 -3.94 4.89 -6.74
N VAL A 109 -3.77 5.89 -7.60
CA VAL A 109 -3.67 5.71 -9.07
C VAL A 109 -2.51 4.77 -9.40
N LYS A 110 -1.38 4.94 -8.73
CA LYS A 110 -0.20 4.09 -8.92
C LYS A 110 -0.47 2.63 -8.51
N PHE A 111 -1.14 2.41 -7.38
CA PHE A 111 -1.56 1.07 -6.94
C PHE A 111 -2.50 0.43 -7.96
N ILE A 112 -3.54 1.14 -8.39
CA ILE A 112 -4.48 0.65 -9.41
C ILE A 112 -3.78 0.31 -10.72
N ARG A 113 -2.86 1.16 -11.20
CA ARG A 113 -2.10 0.91 -12.43
C ARG A 113 -1.23 -0.34 -12.30
N SER A 114 -0.60 -0.57 -11.15
CA SER A 114 0.16 -1.80 -10.88
C SER A 114 -0.70 -3.08 -10.93
N ARG A 115 -2.02 -2.92 -10.80
CA ARG A 115 -3.03 -3.97 -10.79
C ARG A 115 -3.81 -4.11 -12.11
N GLY A 116 -3.40 -3.42 -13.18
CA GLY A 116 -4.05 -3.53 -14.49
C GLY A 116 -5.12 -2.47 -14.76
N GLY A 117 -5.20 -1.41 -13.97
CA GLY A 117 -6.08 -0.25 -14.23
C GLY A 117 -7.39 -0.27 -13.44
N LEU A 118 -8.13 0.85 -13.53
CA LEU A 118 -9.32 1.10 -12.70
C LEU A 118 -10.46 0.12 -13.01
N TRP A 119 -10.68 -0.20 -14.28
CA TRP A 119 -11.70 -1.15 -14.69
C TRP A 119 -11.41 -2.55 -14.15
N ASN A 120 -10.17 -3.03 -14.20
CA ASN A 120 -9.79 -4.31 -13.59
C ASN A 120 -9.83 -4.27 -12.04
N TYR A 121 -9.70 -3.08 -11.47
CA TYR A 121 -9.85 -2.86 -10.04
C TYR A 121 -11.32 -2.86 -9.59
N LEU A 122 -12.25 -2.38 -10.41
CA LEU A 122 -13.69 -2.30 -10.08
C LEU A 122 -14.49 -3.51 -10.59
N CYS A 123 -14.04 -4.19 -11.64
CA CYS A 123 -14.61 -5.45 -12.12
C CYS A 123 -14.24 -6.61 -11.18
N ILE A 124 -14.69 -6.53 -9.93
CA ILE A 124 -14.43 -7.52 -8.86
C ILE A 124 -15.47 -8.65 -8.86
N PHE A 125 -16.31 -8.72 -9.90
CA PHE A 125 -17.33 -9.77 -10.04
C PHE A 125 -16.81 -11.04 -10.70
N ASP A 126 -15.50 -11.20 -10.88
CA ASP A 126 -14.92 -12.44 -11.39
C ASP A 126 -14.85 -13.47 -10.24
N PRO A 127 -15.74 -14.49 -10.21
CA PRO A 127 -15.82 -15.47 -9.13
C PRO A 127 -14.58 -16.38 -9.07
N GLU A 128 -13.80 -16.45 -10.15
CA GLU A 128 -12.59 -17.27 -10.25
C GLU A 128 -11.31 -16.52 -9.84
N ARG A 129 -11.42 -15.23 -9.52
CA ARG A 129 -10.28 -14.43 -9.08
C ARG A 129 -9.83 -14.89 -7.69
N ASN A 130 -8.83 -15.76 -7.66
CA ASN A 130 -8.02 -16.02 -6.47
C ASN A 130 -6.83 -15.06 -6.47
N PRO A 131 -6.92 -13.84 -5.89
CA PRO A 131 -5.77 -12.98 -5.77
C PRO A 131 -4.75 -13.71 -4.89
N LYS A 132 -3.68 -14.24 -5.51
CA LYS A 132 -2.55 -14.79 -4.77
C LYS A 132 -2.15 -13.78 -3.71
N PHE A 133 -2.19 -14.20 -2.45
CA PHE A 133 -1.86 -13.34 -1.33
C PHE A 133 -0.39 -12.93 -1.44
N ASP A 134 -0.16 -11.66 -1.78
CA ASP A 134 1.15 -11.04 -1.82
C ASP A 134 1.25 -10.10 -0.62
N PRO A 135 2.01 -10.44 0.44
CA PRO A 135 2.15 -9.58 1.61
C PRO A 135 2.62 -8.17 1.26
N ALA A 136 3.46 -8.02 0.22
CA ALA A 136 3.94 -6.72 -0.23
C ALA A 136 2.79 -5.84 -0.76
N ALA A 137 1.76 -6.46 -1.34
CA ALA A 137 0.59 -5.73 -1.84
C ALA A 137 -0.35 -5.22 -0.74
N VAL A 138 -0.21 -5.72 0.48
CA VAL A 138 -0.92 -5.23 1.67
C VAL A 138 -0.05 -4.22 2.43
N LEU A 139 1.19 -4.61 2.74
CA LEU A 139 2.11 -3.82 3.56
C LEU A 139 2.51 -2.50 2.90
N TYR A 140 2.84 -2.53 1.60
CA TYR A 140 3.30 -1.34 0.88
C TYR A 140 2.28 -0.19 0.91
N PRO A 141 1.02 -0.36 0.43
CA PRO A 141 0.07 0.74 0.46
C PRO A 141 -0.24 1.20 1.89
N MET A 142 -0.31 0.28 2.86
CA MET A 142 -0.54 0.64 4.27
C MET A 142 0.56 1.54 4.83
N PHE A 143 1.83 1.17 4.63
CA PHE A 143 2.96 1.94 5.16
C PHE A 143 3.14 3.27 4.42
N VAL A 144 2.93 3.29 3.10
CA VAL A 144 2.99 4.53 2.32
C VAL A 144 1.91 5.51 2.76
N CYS A 145 0.68 5.05 2.97
CA CYS A 145 -0.44 5.89 3.39
C CYS A 145 -0.19 6.52 4.78
N ASN A 146 0.29 5.72 5.74
CA ASN A 146 0.70 6.23 7.05
C ASN A 146 1.85 7.23 6.95
N PHE A 147 2.89 6.91 6.16
CA PHE A 147 4.02 7.80 5.94
C PHE A 147 3.59 9.14 5.34
N VAL A 148 2.74 9.15 4.30
CA VAL A 148 2.17 10.37 3.72
C VAL A 148 1.41 11.19 4.77
N GLY A 149 0.65 10.53 5.64
CA GLY A 149 -0.02 11.18 6.77
C GLY A 149 0.95 11.86 7.73
N VAL A 150 2.02 11.17 8.12
CA VAL A 150 3.05 11.71 9.03
C VAL A 150 3.79 12.89 8.40
N VAL A 151 4.27 12.76 7.16
CA VAL A 151 5.04 13.82 6.46
C VAL A 151 4.23 15.11 6.35
N VAL A 152 2.96 15.01 5.98
CA VAL A 152 2.10 16.18 5.74
C VAL A 152 1.45 16.71 7.01
N SER A 153 1.56 15.99 8.14
CA SER A 153 0.97 16.43 9.39
C SER A 153 1.53 17.78 9.83
N ARG A 154 0.64 18.72 10.17
CA ARG A 154 1.03 20.06 10.59
C ARG A 154 1.90 20.04 11.85
N SER A 155 1.57 19.19 12.82
CA SER A 155 2.33 19.10 14.06
C SER A 155 2.65 17.66 14.42
N LEU A 156 3.91 17.43 14.77
CA LEU A 156 4.38 16.15 15.29
C LEU A 156 5.05 16.33 16.64
N HIS A 157 4.52 15.65 17.65
CA HIS A 157 5.17 15.51 18.95
C HIS A 157 6.17 14.34 18.90
N TYR A 158 7.23 14.38 19.71
CA TYR A 158 8.26 13.33 19.81
C TYR A 158 7.69 11.91 19.95
N GLN A 159 6.60 11.77 20.71
CA GLN A 159 5.90 10.48 20.89
C GLN A 159 5.37 9.88 19.57
N PHE A 160 5.17 10.69 18.54
CA PHE A 160 4.63 10.22 17.26
C PHE A 160 5.69 9.57 16.37
N TYR A 161 6.96 9.59 16.77
CA TYR A 161 8.01 8.88 16.05
C TYR A 161 7.69 7.39 15.90
N ILE A 162 7.18 6.77 16.97
CA ILE A 162 6.81 5.35 17.00
C ILE A 162 5.71 4.99 15.98
N TRP A 163 4.91 5.96 15.52
CA TRP A 163 3.81 5.71 14.58
C TRP A 163 4.28 5.23 13.22
N TYR A 164 5.53 5.51 12.85
CA TYR A 164 6.06 5.13 11.55
C TYR A 164 7.50 4.64 11.58
N PHE A 165 8.22 4.77 12.70
CA PHE A 165 9.61 4.32 12.89
C PHE A 165 9.88 2.94 12.25
N HIS A 166 9.11 1.91 12.63
CA HIS A 166 9.30 0.54 12.12
C HIS A 166 8.98 0.37 10.63
N THR A 167 8.27 1.32 10.02
CA THR A 167 7.91 1.28 8.59
C THR A 167 8.96 1.94 7.70
N ILE A 168 9.81 2.83 8.24
CA ILE A 168 10.81 3.58 7.46
C ILE A 168 11.82 2.64 6.77
N PRO A 169 12.42 1.63 7.46
CA PRO A 169 13.36 0.72 6.81
C PRO A 169 12.71 -0.02 5.65
N TYR A 170 11.48 -0.49 5.81
CA TYR A 170 10.75 -1.15 4.74
C TYR A 170 10.54 -0.22 3.53
N LEU A 171 10.08 1.02 3.76
CA LEU A 171 9.83 1.98 2.69
C LEU A 171 11.11 2.37 1.94
N LEU A 172 12.22 2.57 2.65
CA LEU A 172 13.52 2.83 2.05
C LEU A 172 13.99 1.68 1.16
N TRP A 173 13.79 0.43 1.59
CA TRP A 173 14.15 -0.73 0.77
C TRP A 173 13.22 -0.97 -0.42
N CYS A 174 12.01 -0.40 -0.40
CA CYS A 174 11.14 -0.36 -1.58
C CYS A 174 11.67 0.62 -2.66
N VAL A 175 12.45 1.63 -2.27
CA VAL A 175 13.08 2.57 -3.21
C VAL A 175 14.37 1.97 -3.77
N LYS A 176 14.27 1.37 -4.96
CA LYS A 176 15.39 0.70 -5.65
C LYS A 176 16.48 1.65 -6.14
N SER A 177 16.15 2.91 -6.39
CA SER A 177 17.11 3.93 -6.88
C SER A 177 18.13 4.35 -5.82
N PHE A 178 17.85 4.11 -4.54
CA PHE A 178 18.78 4.44 -3.46
C PHE A 178 19.77 3.30 -3.22
N SER A 179 21.05 3.64 -3.13
CA SER A 179 22.08 2.70 -2.65
C SER A 179 21.91 2.42 -1.16
N THR A 180 22.39 1.28 -0.68
CA THR A 180 22.31 0.91 0.75
C THR A 180 22.91 1.98 1.68
N PRO A 181 24.09 2.60 1.37
CA PRO A 181 24.62 3.68 2.19
C PRO A 181 23.67 4.88 2.29
N VAL A 182 23.01 5.28 1.19
CA VAL A 182 22.03 6.38 1.21
C VAL A 182 20.82 6.04 2.07
N LYS A 183 20.33 4.79 2.02
CA LYS A 183 19.21 4.35 2.87
C LYS A 183 19.57 4.43 4.34
N LEU A 184 20.75 3.94 4.72
CA LEU A 184 21.24 4.00 6.10
C LEU A 184 21.49 5.44 6.55
N LEU A 185 22.01 6.30 5.67
CA LEU A 185 22.18 7.72 5.94
C LEU A 185 20.84 8.39 6.23
N ILE A 186 19.81 8.16 5.40
CA ILE A 186 18.46 8.71 5.63
C ILE A 186 17.90 8.22 6.98
N LEU A 187 18.07 6.94 7.33
CA LEU A 187 17.65 6.43 8.64
C LEU A 187 18.36 7.16 9.79
N GLY A 188 19.69 7.32 9.70
CA GLY A 188 20.47 8.02 10.71
C GLY A 188 20.07 9.49 10.84
N LEU A 189 19.84 10.19 9.74
CA LEU A 189 19.44 11.60 9.74
C LEU A 189 18.02 11.79 10.31
N ILE A 190 17.08 10.89 10.02
CA ILE A 190 15.75 10.89 10.66
C ILE A 190 15.91 10.67 12.17
N GLU A 191 16.70 9.67 12.59
CA GLU A 191 16.94 9.37 14.00
C GLU A 191 17.55 10.58 14.75
N ILE A 192 18.56 11.23 14.17
CA ILE A 192 19.17 12.45 14.73
C ILE A 192 18.14 13.58 14.84
N SER A 193 17.28 13.73 13.82
CA SER A 193 16.27 14.79 13.82
C SER A 193 15.23 14.59 14.93
N TRP A 194 14.81 13.35 15.19
CA TRP A 194 13.87 13.02 16.28
C TRP A 194 14.51 13.05 17.67
N ASN A 195 15.81 12.78 17.80
CA ASN A 195 16.51 12.84 19.09
C ASN A 195 17.00 14.25 19.47
N THR A 196 16.83 15.24 18.59
CA THR A 196 17.16 16.63 18.91
C THR A 196 16.03 17.27 19.72
N TYR A 197 16.26 17.56 21.00
CA TYR A 197 15.28 18.16 21.91
C TYR A 197 15.79 19.44 22.59
N PRO A 198 15.05 20.57 22.50
CA PRO A 198 13.89 20.82 21.64
C PRO A 198 14.28 20.92 20.17
N SER A 199 13.31 20.75 19.27
CA SER A 199 13.55 20.77 17.83
C SER A 199 14.02 22.14 17.38
N THR A 200 15.08 22.15 16.57
CA THR A 200 15.64 23.34 15.92
C THR A 200 15.16 23.45 14.46
N ILE A 201 15.33 24.63 13.86
CA ILE A 201 15.09 24.86 12.42
C ILE A 201 15.86 23.83 11.58
N TRP A 202 17.11 23.56 11.95
CA TRP A 202 17.97 22.58 11.27
C TRP A 202 17.44 21.15 11.38
N SER A 203 17.11 20.69 12.59
CA SER A 203 16.58 19.33 12.79
C SER A 203 15.26 19.10 12.04
N SER A 204 14.38 20.10 12.03
CA SER A 204 13.09 20.01 11.34
C SER A 204 13.23 20.09 9.82
N GLY A 205 14.10 20.98 9.33
CA GLY A 205 14.43 21.06 7.91
C GLY A 205 15.09 19.77 7.40
N LEU A 206 16.01 19.20 8.19
CA LEU A 206 16.66 17.92 7.89
C LEU A 206 15.67 16.77 7.85
N LEU A 207 14.75 16.69 8.82
CA LEU A 207 13.68 15.70 8.84
C LEU A 207 12.80 15.81 7.58
N ASN A 208 12.37 17.03 7.25
CA ASN A 208 11.55 17.30 6.07
C ASN A 208 12.28 16.97 4.77
N LEU A 209 13.59 17.25 4.68
CA LEU A 209 14.41 16.88 3.53
C LEU A 209 14.52 15.36 3.38
N CYS A 210 14.73 14.63 4.46
CA CYS A 210 14.77 13.16 4.46
C CYS A 210 13.41 12.58 4.04
N HIS A 211 12.33 13.12 4.61
CA HIS A 211 10.95 12.73 4.28
C HIS A 211 10.62 13.01 2.82
N LEU A 212 10.94 14.20 2.31
CA LEU A 212 10.74 14.59 0.91
C LEU A 212 11.54 13.69 -0.04
N THR A 213 12.81 13.41 0.29
CA THR A 213 13.67 12.52 -0.49
C THR A 213 13.05 11.12 -0.58
N LEU A 214 12.62 10.55 0.55
CA LEU A 214 11.94 9.25 0.57
C LEU A 214 10.61 9.30 -0.20
N LEU A 215 9.80 10.35 -0.03
CA LEU A 215 8.53 10.53 -0.72
C LEU A 215 8.70 10.59 -2.24
N VAL A 216 9.66 11.38 -2.74
CA VAL A 216 10.00 11.47 -4.16
C VAL A 216 10.49 10.11 -4.68
N GLY A 217 11.37 9.43 -3.94
CA GLY A 217 11.81 8.08 -4.28
C GLY A 217 10.66 7.08 -4.37
N LEU A 218 9.69 7.15 -3.45
CA LEU A 218 8.48 6.33 -3.46
C LEU A 218 7.54 6.68 -4.61
N ILE A 219 7.43 7.95 -5.02
CA ILE A 219 6.61 8.38 -6.17
C ILE A 219 7.24 7.90 -7.48
N MET A 220 8.56 8.06 -7.66
CA MET A 220 9.28 7.68 -8.87
C MET A 220 9.52 6.17 -9.01
N GLY A 221 9.67 5.44 -7.90
CA GLY A 221 9.93 4.00 -7.91
C GLY A 221 8.78 3.17 -8.49
N SER A 222 9.02 1.93 -8.87
CA SER A 222 7.91 0.99 -9.15
C SER A 222 7.29 0.47 -7.85
N VAL A 223 6.00 0.14 -7.88
CA VAL A 223 5.35 -0.52 -6.75
C VAL A 223 5.98 -1.91 -6.57
N PRO A 224 6.39 -2.33 -5.36
CA PRO A 224 7.07 -3.59 -5.11
C PRO A 224 6.10 -4.79 -5.10
N ILE A 225 5.13 -4.81 -6.02
CA ILE A 225 4.13 -5.87 -6.16
C ILE A 225 4.49 -6.70 -7.40
N LYS A 226 4.42 -8.03 -7.30
CA LYS A 226 4.59 -8.90 -8.47
C LYS A 226 3.42 -8.68 -9.43
N SER A 227 3.69 -8.21 -10.65
CA SER A 227 2.62 -7.99 -11.63
C SER A 227 1.99 -9.32 -12.05
N ILE A 228 0.66 -9.37 -12.08
CA ILE A 228 -0.11 -10.54 -12.56
C ILE A 228 0.23 -10.85 -14.02
N SER A 229 0.59 -9.83 -14.80
CA SER A 229 0.99 -9.95 -16.21
C SER A 229 2.21 -10.84 -16.46
N HIS A 230 3.12 -11.00 -15.49
CA HIS A 230 4.22 -11.94 -15.63
C HIS A 230 3.81 -13.40 -15.46
N CYS A 231 2.73 -13.70 -14.74
CA CYS A 231 2.26 -15.08 -14.57
C CYS A 231 1.59 -15.58 -15.85
N VAL A 232 0.68 -14.78 -16.43
CA VAL A 232 -0.01 -15.11 -17.70
C VAL A 232 0.97 -15.29 -18.85
N LYS A 233 2.01 -14.45 -18.95
CA LYS A 233 3.03 -14.58 -20.00
C LYS A 233 3.95 -15.79 -19.78
N LYS A 234 4.21 -16.18 -18.54
CA LYS A 234 5.07 -17.34 -18.22
C LYS A 234 4.30 -18.65 -18.40
N GLU A 235 3.02 -18.70 -18.06
CA GLU A 235 2.12 -19.83 -18.35
C GLU A 235 1.85 -19.97 -19.86
N SER A 236 1.63 -18.87 -20.59
CA SER A 236 1.45 -18.96 -22.05
C SER A 236 2.74 -19.38 -22.77
N ILE A 237 3.92 -18.97 -22.31
CA ILE A 237 5.20 -19.43 -22.85
C ILE A 237 5.45 -20.90 -22.49
N ASN A 238 5.12 -21.36 -21.29
CA ASN A 238 5.27 -22.78 -20.90
C ASN A 238 4.27 -23.71 -21.60
N ASN A 239 3.05 -23.23 -21.88
CA ASN A 239 2.03 -24.02 -22.58
C ASN A 239 2.26 -24.04 -24.10
N ASN A 240 2.89 -23.00 -24.66
CA ASN A 240 3.26 -22.97 -26.08
C ASN A 240 4.55 -23.76 -26.39
N SER A 241 5.42 -24.01 -25.40
CA SER A 241 6.64 -24.82 -25.59
C SER A 241 6.39 -26.33 -25.46
N THR A 242 5.20 -26.76 -25.04
CA THR A 242 4.83 -28.18 -24.86
C THR A 242 4.02 -28.77 -26.02
N HIS A 243 3.70 -27.99 -27.06
CA HIS A 243 3.06 -28.49 -28.29
C HIS A 243 3.92 -28.27 -29.53
N THR A 244 5.04 -29.00 -29.61
CA THR A 244 5.69 -29.27 -30.92
C THR A 244 5.26 -30.67 -31.35
N PRO A 245 4.45 -30.86 -32.42
CA PRO A 245 4.13 -32.19 -32.90
C PRO A 245 5.41 -32.83 -33.47
N SER A 246 5.80 -33.98 -32.92
CA SER A 246 6.92 -34.78 -33.43
C SER A 246 6.66 -35.12 -34.90
N LYS A 247 7.55 -34.66 -35.79
CA LYS A 247 7.53 -35.02 -37.21
C LYS A 247 7.66 -36.53 -37.35
N ILE A 248 6.60 -37.18 -37.79
CA ILE A 248 6.58 -38.58 -38.20
C ILE A 248 7.46 -38.73 -39.44
N HIS A 249 8.45 -39.62 -39.37
CA HIS A 249 9.32 -40.00 -40.49
C HIS A 249 8.52 -40.65 -41.64
N PRO A 250 8.82 -40.35 -42.91
CA PRO A 250 8.23 -41.05 -44.04
C PRO A 250 9.01 -42.36 -44.32
N HIS A 251 8.34 -43.50 -44.16
CA HIS A 251 8.86 -44.79 -44.61
C HIS A 251 8.93 -44.83 -46.15
N LYS A 252 10.15 -45.02 -46.68
CA LYS A 252 10.42 -45.29 -48.10
C LYS A 252 9.72 -46.59 -48.55
N LYS A 253 8.84 -46.50 -49.56
CA LYS A 253 8.45 -47.64 -50.39
C LYS A 253 9.51 -47.86 -51.48
N VAL A 254 10.18 -49.00 -51.44
CA VAL A 254 11.04 -49.49 -52.53
C VAL A 254 10.23 -50.47 -53.37
N SER A 255 10.23 -50.25 -54.69
CA SER A 255 9.59 -51.04 -55.73
C SER A 255 10.57 -52.00 -56.43
N LYS A 256 10.09 -53.19 -56.82
CA LYS A 256 10.43 -54.07 -57.99
C LYS A 256 10.57 -55.58 -57.62
N PRO A 257 10.46 -56.57 -58.56
CA PRO A 257 9.21 -57.06 -59.18
C PRO A 257 9.21 -58.63 -59.24
N PRO A 258 8.60 -59.33 -60.23
CA PRO A 258 7.61 -60.37 -60.01
C PRO A 258 8.14 -61.83 -60.06
N ARG A 259 7.40 -62.78 -59.46
CA ARG A 259 7.49 -64.20 -59.85
C ARG A 259 6.14 -64.92 -59.76
N THR A 260 5.74 -65.39 -60.93
CA THR A 260 4.76 -66.39 -61.35
C THR A 260 4.38 -67.52 -60.36
N GLY A 261 3.07 -67.74 -60.22
CA GLY A 261 2.38 -69.00 -60.54
C GLY A 261 2.64 -70.27 -59.70
N GLY A 262 1.60 -70.77 -59.03
CA GLY A 262 1.54 -72.14 -58.51
C GLY A 262 0.25 -72.46 -57.77
N LYS A 263 -0.51 -73.45 -58.28
CA LYS A 263 -1.82 -73.95 -57.82
C LYS A 263 -1.73 -74.85 -56.57
N HIS A 264 -2.80 -74.88 -55.77
CA HIS A 264 -3.52 -76.05 -55.15
C HIS A 264 -4.12 -75.65 -53.78
N LYS A 265 -5.45 -75.54 -53.65
CA LYS A 265 -6.48 -76.56 -53.28
C LYS A 265 -6.38 -77.14 -51.85
N GLN A 266 -7.39 -76.80 -51.05
CA GLN A 266 -8.20 -77.62 -50.12
C GLN A 266 -7.50 -78.62 -49.19
N ALA A 267 -7.64 -78.42 -47.88
CA ALA A 267 -8.56 -79.17 -47.01
C ALA A 267 -8.75 -78.38 -45.70
#